data_AF-A0A4Q3DG16-F1
#
_entry.id   AF-A0A4Q3DG16-F1
#
_cell.length_a   1.000
_cell.length_b   1.000
_cell.length_c   1.000
_cell.angle_alpha   90.00
_cell.angle_beta   90.00
_cell.angle_gamma   90.00
#
_symmetry.space_group_name_H-M   'P 1'
#
loop_
_entity.id
_entity.type
_entity.pdbx_description
1 polymer ?
#
loop_
_entity_poly.entity_id
_entity_poly.type
_entity_poly.pdbx_seq_one_letter_code
_entity_poly.pdbx_strand_id
1 'polypeptide(L)'
;MKFIFCFAILFLSTFFKQLSAQTILKEELIFLTSAWKGERFADGRPKIPDALIERAKNIGIEEAWTVLRNEGYKNQFEGNWKLVHDDVPVIGRAVTAMFMPTRPDIEKNIKDRGAKQGRKGNTNAWPIDVLTKGDVYVADGFGKIAGGT
;
A
#
# COMPACT_ATOMS: atom_id res chain seq x y z
N MET A 1 -8.02 -1.94 -49.88
CA MET A 1 -7.12 -2.58 -48.89
C MET A 1 -6.30 -1.61 -48.03
N LYS A 2 -5.85 -0.43 -48.52
CA LYS A 2 -5.07 0.52 -47.68
C LYS A 2 -5.87 1.20 -46.54
N PHE A 3 -7.18 1.44 -46.72
CA PHE A 3 -8.02 2.08 -45.70
C PHE A 3 -8.38 1.20 -44.51
N ILE A 4 -8.41 -0.13 -44.67
CA ILE A 4 -8.72 -1.08 -43.59
C ILE A 4 -7.53 -1.19 -42.62
N PHE A 5 -6.31 -1.03 -43.12
CA PHE A 5 -5.09 -1.07 -42.30
C PHE A 5 -4.96 0.15 -41.37
N CYS A 6 -5.45 1.33 -41.79
CA CYS A 6 -5.46 2.53 -40.94
C CYS A 6 -6.45 2.42 -39.77
N PHE A 7 -7.57 1.70 -39.93
CA PHE A 7 -8.55 1.53 -38.85
C PHE A 7 -8.06 0.55 -37.76
N ALA A 8 -7.23 -0.43 -38.13
CA ALA A 8 -6.62 -1.36 -37.16
C ALA A 8 -5.57 -0.68 -36.28
N ILE A 9 -4.87 0.35 -36.78
CA ILE A 9 -3.84 1.09 -36.03
C ILE A 9 -4.49 2.06 -35.02
N LEU A 10 -5.67 2.61 -35.29
CA LEU A 10 -6.38 3.50 -34.36
C LEU A 10 -7.04 2.77 -33.19
N PHE A 11 -7.30 1.47 -33.31
CA PHE A 11 -7.87 0.67 -32.21
C PHE A 11 -6.83 0.26 -31.15
N LEU A 12 -5.53 0.39 -31.46
CA LEU A 12 -4.45 -0.08 -30.58
C LEU A 12 -4.00 0.94 -29.52
N SER A 13 -4.48 2.18 -29.57
CA SER A 13 -3.95 3.29 -28.73
C SER A 13 -4.87 3.75 -27.59
N THR A 14 -6.01 3.11 -27.37
CA THR A 14 -6.89 3.44 -26.23
C THR A 14 -6.70 2.51 -25.04
N PHE A 15 -5.45 2.27 -24.63
CA PHE A 15 -5.19 1.91 -23.24
C PHE A 15 -5.41 3.17 -22.40
N PHE A 16 -6.67 3.45 -22.06
CA PHE A 16 -7.01 4.33 -20.95
C PHE A 16 -6.39 3.70 -19.69
N LYS A 17 -5.16 4.10 -19.36
CA LYS A 17 -4.61 3.82 -18.04
C LYS A 17 -5.54 4.51 -17.04
N GLN A 18 -6.26 3.72 -16.27
CA GLN A 18 -7.08 4.23 -15.20
C GLN A 18 -6.15 4.86 -14.16
N LEU A 19 -5.99 6.19 -14.26
CA LEU A 19 -5.20 6.99 -13.33
C LEU A 19 -5.75 6.77 -11.92
N SER A 20 -5.02 5.99 -11.14
CA SER A 20 -5.32 5.75 -9.73
C SER A 20 -4.58 6.80 -8.92
N ALA A 21 -5.15 8.00 -8.80
CA ALA A 21 -4.53 9.07 -8.01
C ALA A 21 -4.49 8.75 -6.50
N GLN A 22 -5.13 7.67 -6.05
CA GLN A 22 -5.25 7.26 -4.65
C GLN A 22 -4.41 6.02 -4.28
N THR A 23 -3.87 5.30 -5.27
CA THR A 23 -3.05 4.11 -5.04
C THR A 23 -1.89 4.10 -6.01
N ILE A 24 -0.68 3.81 -5.52
CA ILE A 24 0.48 3.65 -6.39
C ILE A 24 0.15 2.60 -7.45
N LEU A 25 0.43 2.92 -8.72
CA LEU A 25 0.18 1.99 -9.82
C LEU A 25 1.08 0.75 -9.69
N LYS A 26 0.60 -0.39 -10.18
CA LYS A 26 1.35 -1.65 -10.14
C LYS A 26 2.73 -1.53 -10.78
N GLU A 27 2.79 -0.90 -11.94
CA GLU A 27 4.04 -0.72 -12.69
C GLU A 27 5.02 0.17 -11.91
N GLU A 28 4.50 1.18 -11.22
CA GLU A 28 5.28 2.08 -10.37
C GLU A 28 5.80 1.34 -9.12
N LEU A 29 4.97 0.54 -8.46
CA LEU A 29 5.42 -0.31 -7.35
C LEU A 29 6.54 -1.27 -7.78
N ILE A 30 6.40 -1.91 -8.94
CA ILE A 30 7.43 -2.80 -9.50
C ILE A 30 8.72 -2.02 -9.79
N PHE A 31 8.61 -0.82 -10.38
CA PHE A 31 9.75 0.04 -10.66
C PHE A 31 10.50 0.42 -9.38
N LEU A 32 9.79 0.97 -8.39
CA LEU A 32 10.37 1.42 -7.11
C LEU A 32 10.96 0.27 -6.29
N THR A 33 10.44 -0.95 -6.47
CA THR A 33 10.92 -2.15 -5.77
C THR A 33 11.60 -3.14 -6.71
N SER A 34 12.24 -2.66 -7.78
CA SER A 34 12.81 -3.49 -8.84
C SER A 34 13.94 -4.44 -8.39
N ALA A 35 14.57 -4.15 -7.24
CA ALA A 35 15.53 -5.05 -6.60
C ALA A 35 14.90 -6.39 -6.17
N TRP A 36 13.60 -6.42 -5.85
CA TRP A 36 12.90 -7.64 -5.49
C TRP A 36 12.61 -8.51 -6.72
N LYS A 37 13.12 -9.75 -6.70
CA LYS A 37 12.98 -10.74 -7.79
C LYS A 37 12.05 -11.92 -7.46
N GLY A 38 11.47 -11.94 -6.26
CA GLY A 38 10.54 -13.00 -5.82
C GLY A 38 9.10 -12.78 -6.29
N GLU A 39 8.19 -13.58 -5.73
CA GLU A 39 6.75 -13.46 -5.99
C GLU A 39 6.22 -12.07 -5.61
N ARG A 40 5.15 -11.62 -6.27
CA ARG A 40 4.46 -10.35 -6.01
C ARG A 40 2.95 -10.58 -5.94
N PHE A 41 2.27 -9.74 -5.19
CA PHE A 41 0.81 -9.68 -5.23
C PHE A 41 0.31 -9.13 -6.58
N ALA A 42 -0.99 -9.26 -6.84
CA ALA A 42 -1.59 -8.80 -8.09
C ALA A 42 -1.37 -7.30 -8.34
N ASP A 43 -1.28 -6.52 -7.26
CA ASP A 43 -1.02 -5.07 -7.24
C ASP A 43 0.47 -4.70 -7.44
N GLY A 44 1.38 -5.67 -7.55
CA GLY A 44 2.81 -5.46 -7.74
C GLY A 44 3.65 -5.38 -6.47
N ARG A 45 3.04 -5.38 -5.28
CA ARG A 45 3.75 -5.36 -4.00
C ARG A 45 4.60 -6.63 -3.83
N PRO A 46 5.86 -6.53 -3.35
CA PRO A 46 6.67 -7.70 -2.99
C PRO A 46 5.94 -8.64 -2.02
N LYS A 47 5.91 -9.94 -2.36
CA LYS A 47 5.30 -10.97 -1.52
C LYS A 47 6.37 -11.77 -0.80
N ILE A 48 6.69 -11.31 0.41
CA ILE A 48 7.59 -12.02 1.32
C ILE A 48 6.89 -13.31 1.81
N PRO A 49 7.54 -14.49 1.73
CA PRO A 49 6.96 -15.74 2.21
C PRO A 49 6.59 -15.68 3.70
N ASP A 50 5.45 -16.28 4.06
CA ASP A 50 4.97 -16.28 5.46
C ASP A 50 5.95 -16.95 6.43
N ALA A 51 6.73 -17.93 5.97
CA ALA A 51 7.78 -18.55 6.78
C ALA A 51 8.86 -17.56 7.27
N LEU A 52 9.15 -16.49 6.51
CA LEU A 52 10.06 -15.44 6.96
C LEU A 52 9.40 -14.54 8.01
N ILE A 53 8.10 -14.27 7.87
CA ILE A 53 7.31 -13.51 8.84
C ILE A 53 7.28 -14.26 10.18
N GLU A 54 7.04 -15.57 10.16
CA GLU A 54 7.04 -16.40 11.38
C GLU A 54 8.40 -16.43 12.07
N ARG A 55 9.49 -16.50 11.30
CA ARG A 55 10.85 -16.43 11.87
C ARG A 55 11.14 -15.07 12.49
N ALA A 56 10.68 -13.98 11.86
CA ALA A 56 10.88 -12.61 12.34
C ALA A 56 10.23 -12.35 13.70
N LYS A 57 9.22 -13.12 14.12
CA LYS A 57 8.64 -13.04 15.47
C LYS A 57 9.66 -13.29 16.60
N ASN A 58 10.75 -14.00 16.30
CA ASN A 58 11.80 -14.31 17.27
C ASN A 58 12.99 -13.33 17.20
N ILE A 59 12.86 -12.24 16.43
CA ILE A 59 13.90 -11.22 16.27
C ILE A 59 13.46 -9.98 17.04
N GLY A 60 14.30 -9.49 17.96
CA GLY A 60 14.02 -8.23 18.65
C GLY A 60 14.19 -7.03 17.70
N ILE A 61 13.44 -5.96 18.00
CA ILE A 61 13.40 -4.75 17.16
C ILE A 61 14.79 -4.09 17.09
N GLU A 62 15.56 -4.12 18.17
CA GLU A 62 16.92 -3.55 18.24
C GLU A 62 17.92 -4.30 17.36
N GLU A 63 17.86 -5.64 17.33
CA GLU A 63 18.68 -6.45 16.45
C GLU A 63 18.33 -6.20 14.99
N ALA A 64 17.04 -6.16 14.67
CA ALA A 64 16.57 -5.84 13.31
C ALA A 64 17.02 -4.43 12.88
N TRP A 65 16.91 -3.44 13.77
CA TRP A 65 17.33 -2.07 13.50
C TRP A 65 18.84 -1.96 13.30
N THR A 66 19.65 -2.69 14.07
CA THR A 66 21.10 -2.74 13.92
C THR A 66 21.51 -3.27 12.55
N VAL A 67 20.89 -4.38 12.11
CA VAL A 67 21.14 -4.94 10.77
C VAL A 67 20.78 -3.92 9.68
N LEU A 68 19.58 -3.33 9.74
CA LEU A 68 19.14 -2.34 8.76
C LEU A 68 20.06 -1.12 8.69
N ARG A 69 20.52 -0.63 9.84
CA ARG A 69 21.45 0.51 9.91
C ARG A 69 22.78 0.18 9.26
N ASN A 70 23.32 -1.03 9.46
CA ASN A 70 24.58 -1.47 8.86
C ASN A 70 24.47 -1.58 7.32
N GLU A 71 23.29 -1.91 6.81
CA GLU A 71 22.97 -1.90 5.37
C GLU A 71 22.63 -0.50 4.82
N GLY A 72 22.78 0.55 5.62
CA GLY A 72 22.57 1.95 5.22
C GLY A 72 21.17 2.50 5.42
N TYR A 73 20.22 1.70 5.94
CA TYR A 73 18.86 2.14 6.24
C TYR A 73 18.79 2.78 7.64
N LYS A 74 19.12 4.07 7.73
CA LYS A 74 19.29 4.77 9.02
C LYS A 74 17.99 5.09 9.76
N ASN A 75 16.90 5.36 9.03
CA ASN A 75 15.63 5.86 9.58
C ASN A 75 14.54 4.78 9.60
N GLN A 76 14.77 3.69 10.35
CA GLN A 76 13.91 2.49 10.37
C GLN A 76 13.35 2.15 11.75
N PHE A 77 13.32 3.12 12.67
CA PHE A 77 12.82 2.95 14.03
C PHE A 77 11.92 4.13 14.43
N GLU A 78 10.82 3.83 15.11
CA GLU A 78 9.90 4.79 15.71
C GLU A 78 9.56 4.32 17.12
N GLY A 79 9.87 5.14 18.13
CA GLY A 79 9.73 4.78 19.55
C GLY A 79 8.45 5.29 20.20
N ASN A 80 7.66 6.14 19.53
CA ASN A 80 6.49 6.80 20.11
C ASN A 80 5.16 6.07 19.87
N TRP A 81 5.20 4.82 19.37
CA TRP A 81 4.00 4.01 19.22
C TRP A 81 3.37 3.74 20.59
N LYS A 82 2.06 3.97 20.69
CA LYS A 82 1.26 3.55 21.84
C LYS A 82 0.69 2.17 21.57
N LEU A 83 0.97 1.24 22.48
CA LEU A 83 0.49 -0.13 22.37
C LEU A 83 -0.89 -0.26 23.02
N VAL A 84 -1.79 -0.96 22.34
CA VAL A 84 -3.05 -1.42 22.95
C VAL A 84 -2.80 -2.68 23.78
N HIS A 85 -1.88 -3.54 23.30
CA HIS A 85 -1.41 -4.77 23.93
C HIS A 85 0.11 -4.76 23.89
N ASP A 86 0.76 -4.95 25.05
CA ASP A 86 2.21 -5.01 25.21
C ASP A 86 2.78 -6.44 25.18
N ASP A 87 1.90 -7.43 25.16
CA ASP A 87 2.20 -8.87 25.13
C ASP A 87 2.13 -9.50 23.72
N VAL A 88 1.64 -8.75 22.73
CA VAL A 88 1.44 -9.24 21.36
C VAL A 88 2.42 -8.55 20.40
N PRO A 89 3.43 -9.27 19.86
CA PRO A 89 4.33 -8.71 18.87
C PRO A 89 3.61 -8.63 17.50
N VAL A 90 3.71 -7.47 16.84
CA VAL A 90 3.10 -7.22 15.52
C VAL A 90 4.17 -7.32 14.42
N ILE A 91 4.10 -8.39 13.61
CA ILE A 91 5.03 -8.65 12.50
C ILE A 91 4.23 -8.98 11.25
N GLY A 92 4.59 -8.38 10.12
CA GLY A 92 4.03 -8.77 8.83
C GLY A 92 4.45 -7.86 7.68
N ARG A 93 3.88 -8.15 6.51
CA ARG A 93 4.10 -7.37 5.30
C ARG A 93 3.29 -6.08 5.37
N ALA A 94 3.94 -4.92 5.28
CA ALA A 94 3.23 -3.65 5.38
C ALA A 94 2.23 -3.47 4.21
N VAL A 95 1.03 -3.03 4.55
CA VAL A 95 0.08 -2.37 3.65
C VAL A 95 -0.09 -0.96 4.18
N THR A 96 0.31 0.02 3.39
CA THR A 96 0.34 1.41 3.83
C THR A 96 -0.89 2.18 3.36
N ALA A 97 -1.37 3.08 4.21
CA ALA A 97 -2.34 4.10 3.83
C ALA A 97 -1.93 5.45 4.40
N MET A 98 -2.34 6.51 3.72
CA MET A 98 -2.21 7.88 4.20
C MET A 98 -3.57 8.54 4.11
N PHE A 99 -3.98 9.16 5.20
CA PHE A 99 -5.19 9.94 5.29
C PHE A 99 -4.88 11.43 5.23
N MET A 100 -5.92 12.21 4.96
CA MET A 100 -5.87 13.67 4.92
C MET A 100 -7.17 14.20 5.51
N PRO A 101 -7.20 15.46 5.99
CA PRO A 101 -8.42 16.06 6.52
C PRO A 101 -9.55 16.01 5.48
N THR A 102 -10.75 15.71 5.94
CA THR A 102 -11.91 15.63 5.06
C THR A 102 -12.23 17.02 4.52
N ARG A 103 -12.22 17.16 3.19
CA ARG A 103 -12.93 18.26 2.53
C ARG A 103 -14.13 17.72 1.76
N PRO A 104 -15.36 18.17 2.04
CA PRO A 104 -16.56 17.63 1.40
C PRO A 104 -16.55 17.69 -0.14
N ASP A 105 -15.95 18.74 -0.71
CA ASP A 105 -15.81 18.94 -2.16
C ASP A 105 -14.87 17.91 -2.81
N ILE A 106 -13.84 17.45 -2.09
CA ILE A 106 -12.93 16.40 -2.54
C ILE A 106 -13.50 15.01 -2.23
N GLU A 107 -13.99 14.81 -1.01
CA GLU A 107 -14.43 13.52 -0.50
C GLU A 107 -15.53 12.92 -1.39
N LYS A 108 -16.51 13.75 -1.79
CA LYS A 108 -17.56 13.34 -2.71
C LYS A 108 -16.98 12.70 -3.99
N ASN A 109 -16.03 13.38 -4.62
CA ASN A 109 -15.41 12.91 -5.86
C ASN A 109 -14.55 11.64 -5.66
N ILE A 110 -13.87 11.52 -4.51
CA ILE A 110 -13.12 10.31 -4.14
C ILE A 110 -14.07 9.13 -3.95
N LYS A 111 -15.17 9.31 -3.21
CA LYS A 111 -16.17 8.26 -2.97
C LYS A 111 -16.89 7.85 -4.25
N ASP A 112 -17.31 8.81 -5.09
CA ASP A 112 -17.95 8.53 -6.38
C ASP A 112 -17.03 7.71 -7.30
N ARG A 113 -15.72 8.03 -7.32
CA ARG A 113 -14.71 7.24 -8.04
C ARG A 113 -14.54 5.85 -7.42
N GLY A 114 -14.41 5.77 -6.10
CA GLY A 114 -14.26 4.51 -5.38
C GLY A 114 -15.42 3.55 -5.63
N ALA A 115 -16.66 4.05 -5.63
CA ALA A 115 -17.85 3.26 -5.93
C ALA A 115 -17.80 2.67 -7.36
N LYS A 116 -17.38 3.47 -8.35
CA LYS A 116 -17.16 2.99 -9.74
C LYS A 116 -16.04 1.94 -9.84
N GLN A 117 -15.09 1.96 -8.90
CA GLN A 117 -14.01 0.97 -8.77
C GLN A 117 -14.41 -0.24 -7.89
N GLY A 118 -15.67 -0.32 -7.44
CA GLY A 118 -16.15 -1.41 -6.59
C GLY A 118 -15.72 -1.32 -5.12
N ARG A 119 -15.14 -0.20 -4.68
CA ARG A 119 -14.82 0.05 -3.26
C ARG A 119 -16.12 0.19 -2.46
N LYS A 120 -16.13 -0.37 -1.24
CA LYS A 120 -17.30 -0.38 -0.35
C LYS A 120 -17.02 0.42 0.92
N GLY A 121 -18.07 1.00 1.50
CA GLY A 121 -17.95 1.75 2.76
C GLY A 121 -17.13 3.04 2.63
N ASN A 122 -16.66 3.54 3.78
CA ASN A 122 -15.83 4.75 3.86
C ASN A 122 -14.37 4.47 3.46
N THR A 123 -13.62 5.54 3.17
CA THR A 123 -12.24 5.48 2.67
C THR A 123 -11.26 4.77 3.61
N ASN A 124 -11.55 4.74 4.91
CA ASN A 124 -10.78 4.00 5.91
C ASN A 124 -10.95 2.48 5.83
N ALA A 125 -12.04 1.98 5.24
CA ALA A 125 -12.24 0.55 5.04
C ALA A 125 -11.46 0.03 3.83
N TRP A 126 -11.14 0.87 2.86
CA TRP A 126 -10.58 0.41 1.60
C TRP A 126 -9.17 -0.21 1.72
N PRO A 127 -8.27 0.28 2.59
CA PRO A 127 -7.01 -0.42 2.88
C PRO A 127 -7.22 -1.75 3.60
N ILE A 128 -8.31 -1.90 4.36
CA ILE A 128 -8.64 -3.15 5.07
C ILE A 128 -9.07 -4.22 4.06
N ASP A 129 -9.85 -3.83 3.04
CA ASP A 129 -10.31 -4.74 1.99
C ASP A 129 -9.18 -5.37 1.17
N VAL A 130 -7.99 -4.76 1.14
CA VAL A 130 -6.82 -5.29 0.41
C VAL A 130 -5.89 -6.13 1.30
N LEU A 131 -6.10 -6.15 2.62
CA LEU A 131 -5.28 -6.94 3.52
C LEU A 131 -5.41 -8.43 3.22
N THR A 132 -4.29 -9.12 3.27
CA THR A 132 -4.22 -10.57 3.27
C THR A 132 -3.67 -11.05 4.61
N LYS A 133 -3.92 -12.32 4.96
CA LYS A 133 -3.32 -12.92 6.15
C LYS A 133 -1.80 -12.74 6.11
N GLY A 134 -1.20 -12.26 7.20
CA GLY A 134 0.23 -11.95 7.30
C GLY A 134 0.60 -10.50 6.91
N ASP A 135 -0.36 -9.67 6.54
CA ASP A 135 -0.15 -8.22 6.40
C ASP A 135 -0.28 -7.47 7.74
N VAL A 136 0.41 -6.33 7.83
CA VAL A 136 0.25 -5.33 8.89
C VAL A 136 -0.23 -4.03 8.27
N TYR A 137 -1.33 -3.50 8.79
CA TYR A 137 -1.88 -2.22 8.34
C TYR A 137 -1.13 -1.07 9.01
N VAL A 138 -0.38 -0.29 8.22
CA VAL A 138 0.39 0.88 8.69
C VAL A 138 -0.22 2.13 8.09
N ALA A 139 -0.84 2.97 8.91
CA ALA A 139 -1.56 4.15 8.44
C ALA A 139 -0.98 5.45 9.01
N ASP A 140 -0.73 6.43 8.15
CA ASP A 140 -0.59 7.81 8.56
C ASP A 140 -1.99 8.45 8.67
N GLY A 141 -2.41 8.71 9.91
CA GLY A 141 -3.69 9.31 10.24
C GLY A 141 -3.73 10.83 10.15
N PHE A 142 -2.66 11.50 9.67
CA PHE A 142 -2.55 12.96 9.63
C PHE A 142 -2.81 13.62 10.99
N GLY A 143 -2.24 13.04 12.05
CA GLY A 143 -2.38 13.55 13.42
C GLY A 143 -3.81 13.52 13.99
N LYS A 144 -4.67 12.59 13.54
CA LYS A 144 -6.05 12.43 14.00
C LYS A 144 -6.20 12.53 15.52
N ILE A 145 -7.08 13.42 15.98
CA ILE A 145 -7.47 13.57 17.39
C ILE A 145 -9.00 13.51 17.57
N ALA A 146 -9.48 13.37 18.80
CA ALA A 146 -10.92 13.49 19.07
C ALA A 146 -11.41 14.90 18.70
N GLY A 147 -12.46 15.00 17.88
CA GLY A 147 -12.99 16.28 17.39
C GLY A 147 -12.14 17.00 16.35
N GLY A 148 -11.02 16.40 15.89
CA GLY A 148 -10.10 17.00 14.93
C GLY A 148 -9.49 16.01 13.93
N THR A 149 -8.89 16.57 12.87
CA THR A 149 -8.57 16.07 11.52
C THR A 149 -9.75 15.77 10.62
#